data_AF-A0A5N0UY85-F1
#
_entry.id   AF-A0A5N0UY85-F1
#
_cell.length_a   1.000
_cell.length_b   1.000
_cell.length_c   1.000
_cell.angle_alpha   90.00
_cell.angle_beta   90.00
_cell.angle_gamma   90.00
#
_symmetry.space_group_name_H-M   'P 1'
#
loop_
_entity.id
_entity.type
_entity.pdbx_description
1 polymer ?
#
loop_
_entity_poly.entity_id
_entity_poly.type
_entity_poly.pdbx_seq_one_letter_code
_entity_poly.pdbx_strand_id
1 'polypeptide(L)'
;MYSEATRVDTEELVPLHTDFDVRWRGYDQEQVRYWISQFEADLAVVTADRDAALSQRDDLAAELERTRAALSRLQARFDRVCRTPPSVDGLTDRLRRMVELAQDEAGEITARARTAAENQWAAAQEAAGQLRARHLTLLRELDHRRAELEREHRDLLARTRADVEALTTQAHAERAALDTQAARRRAAIERDFQRDLQSRRAAAERDIAELRATARAEADAMLSEARQAVQQLHHIRDDVLAQLRDAQALVAEALPLLAEDTDNAAEAPTLTGVPAPVSALPAPPDPDAGTATAA
;
A
#
# COMPACT_ATOMS: atom_id res chain seq x y z
N MET A 1 -42.47 62.02 12.54
CA MET A 1 -42.28 62.03 14.00
C MET A 1 -43.33 62.96 14.59
N TYR A 2 -44.22 62.38 15.38
CA TYR A 2 -45.18 62.98 16.32
C TYR A 2 -46.09 64.11 15.82
N SER A 3 -47.12 63.70 15.07
CA SER A 3 -48.44 64.33 15.16
C SER A 3 -49.10 63.77 16.43
N GLU A 4 -48.72 64.32 17.57
CA GLU A 4 -49.40 64.07 18.84
C GLU A 4 -50.48 65.14 18.95
N ALA A 5 -51.56 64.95 18.18
CA ALA A 5 -52.79 65.65 18.41
C ALA A 5 -53.28 65.17 19.78
N THR A 6 -52.96 65.95 20.81
CA THR A 6 -53.57 65.87 22.14
C THR A 6 -55.06 65.80 21.95
N ARG A 7 -55.55 64.57 22.02
CA ARG A 7 -56.95 64.20 22.19
C ARG A 7 -57.37 64.96 23.43
N VAL A 8 -58.10 66.06 23.24
CA VAL A 8 -58.70 66.78 24.36
C VAL A 8 -59.67 65.78 24.96
N ASP A 9 -59.31 65.27 26.12
CA ASP A 9 -60.12 64.36 26.91
C ASP A 9 -61.46 65.07 27.14
N THR A 10 -62.46 64.64 26.37
CA THR A 10 -63.87 65.07 26.49
C THR A 10 -64.52 64.33 27.66
N GLU A 11 -63.74 64.08 28.72
CA GLU A 11 -64.06 63.23 29.85
C GLU A 11 -64.12 64.00 31.19
N GLU A 12 -64.02 65.33 31.15
CA GLU A 12 -64.28 66.20 32.29
C GLU A 12 -65.48 67.13 32.03
N LEU A 13 -66.46 66.67 31.25
CA LEU A 13 -67.80 67.25 31.34
C LEU A 13 -68.40 66.81 32.67
N VAL A 14 -68.47 67.75 33.62
CA VAL A 14 -69.23 67.62 34.86
C VAL A 14 -70.58 66.97 34.52
N PRO A 15 -70.92 65.79 35.07
CA PRO A 15 -72.19 65.17 34.80
C PRO A 15 -73.29 66.06 35.40
N LEU A 16 -73.94 66.85 34.55
CA LEU A 16 -75.14 67.58 34.93
C LEU A 16 -76.21 66.53 35.21
N HIS A 17 -76.45 66.23 36.49
CA HIS A 17 -77.55 65.38 36.92
C HIS A 17 -78.86 66.06 36.49
N THR A 18 -79.53 65.54 35.46
CA THR A 18 -80.62 66.26 34.78
C THR A 18 -82.01 66.11 35.39
N ASP A 19 -82.18 65.34 36.46
CA ASP A 19 -83.49 65.10 37.05
C ASP A 19 -83.55 65.53 38.52
N PHE A 20 -84.58 66.32 38.85
CA PHE A 20 -84.95 66.71 40.21
C PHE A 20 -86.15 65.87 40.67
N ASP A 21 -86.19 65.50 41.94
CA ASP A 21 -87.30 64.75 42.52
C ASP A 21 -88.57 65.62 42.62
N VAL A 22 -89.72 65.07 42.22
CA VAL A 22 -91.02 65.77 42.22
C VAL A 22 -91.83 65.40 43.45
N ARG A 23 -92.14 66.39 44.30
CA ARG A 23 -93.14 66.29 45.39
C ARG A 23 -94.47 66.92 44.95
N TRP A 24 -95.57 66.64 45.66
CA TRP A 24 -96.94 67.03 45.26
C TRP A 24 -96.99 68.53 44.87
N ARG A 25 -97.16 68.80 43.56
CA ARG A 25 -97.13 70.12 42.90
C ARG A 25 -95.76 70.84 42.80
N GLY A 26 -94.63 70.15 42.66
CA GLY A 26 -93.37 70.80 42.24
C GLY A 26 -92.09 69.99 42.47
N TYR A 27 -90.96 70.53 42.00
CA TYR A 27 -89.63 69.99 42.30
C TYR A 27 -89.24 70.27 43.75
N ASP A 28 -88.40 69.43 44.34
CA ASP A 28 -87.88 69.64 45.68
C ASP A 28 -87.03 70.93 45.76
N GLN A 29 -87.53 71.90 46.52
CA GLN A 29 -86.92 73.22 46.63
C GLN A 29 -85.52 73.18 47.26
N GLU A 30 -85.26 72.23 48.17
CA GLU A 30 -83.94 72.09 48.81
C GLU A 30 -82.93 71.54 47.80
N GLN A 31 -83.34 70.56 47.01
CA GLN A 31 -82.50 69.97 45.95
C GLN A 31 -82.16 71.00 44.87
N VAL A 32 -83.14 71.78 44.41
CA VAL A 32 -82.91 72.83 43.41
C VAL A 32 -81.98 73.92 43.94
N ARG A 33 -82.15 74.36 45.20
CA ARG A 33 -81.29 75.39 45.79
C ARG A 33 -79.85 74.91 45.96
N TYR A 34 -79.67 73.67 46.40
CA TYR A 34 -78.35 73.04 46.47
C TYR A 34 -77.71 72.99 45.09
N TRP A 35 -78.45 72.54 44.07
CA TRP A 35 -77.93 72.45 42.71
C TRP A 35 -77.57 73.82 42.11
N ILE A 36 -78.39 74.85 42.30
CA ILE A 36 -78.06 76.23 41.85
C ILE A 36 -76.78 76.71 42.55
N SER A 37 -76.64 76.48 43.85
CA SER A 37 -75.43 76.89 44.57
C SER A 37 -74.17 76.14 44.12
N GLN A 38 -74.30 74.85 43.78
CA GLN A 38 -73.21 74.07 43.19
C GLN A 38 -72.88 74.58 41.78
N PHE A 39 -73.88 74.84 40.94
CA PHE A 39 -73.69 75.37 39.59
C PHE A 39 -73.07 76.78 39.59
N GLU A 40 -73.47 77.65 40.53
CA GLU A 40 -72.84 78.96 40.71
C GLU A 40 -71.37 78.83 41.15
N ALA A 41 -71.05 77.84 42.00
CA ALA A 41 -69.67 77.54 42.37
C ALA A 41 -68.85 77.00 41.19
N ASP A 42 -69.41 76.06 40.41
CA ASP A 42 -68.77 75.52 39.21
C ASP A 42 -68.55 76.61 38.15
N LEU A 43 -69.53 77.50 37.95
CA LEU A 43 -69.40 78.64 37.06
C LEU A 43 -68.30 79.59 37.53
N ALA A 44 -68.20 79.84 38.84
CA ALA A 44 -67.13 80.66 39.41
C ALA A 44 -65.75 80.05 39.13
N VAL A 45 -65.60 78.72 39.29
CA VAL A 45 -64.36 78.00 38.97
C VAL A 45 -64.03 78.11 37.48
N VAL A 46 -64.98 77.83 36.58
CA VAL A 46 -64.76 77.92 35.13
C VAL A 46 -64.42 79.35 34.69
N THR A 47 -65.05 80.36 35.29
CA THR A 47 -64.70 81.76 35.00
C THR A 47 -63.29 82.11 35.49
N ALA A 48 -62.89 81.63 36.67
CA ALA A 48 -61.54 81.82 37.18
C ALA A 48 -60.49 81.13 36.29
N ASP A 49 -60.77 79.90 35.83
CA ASP A 49 -59.90 79.15 34.92
C ASP A 49 -59.80 79.81 33.56
N ARG A 50 -60.92 80.30 33.01
CA ARG A 50 -60.93 81.08 31.77
C ARG A 50 -60.08 82.34 31.90
N ASP A 51 -60.24 83.08 32.99
CA ASP A 51 -59.52 84.33 33.20
C ASP A 51 -58.01 84.07 33.42
N ALA A 52 -57.65 82.98 34.11
CA ALA A 52 -56.27 82.52 34.22
C ALA A 52 -55.67 82.12 32.86
N ALA A 53 -56.43 81.40 32.02
CA ALA A 53 -55.99 81.04 30.67
C ALA A 53 -55.82 82.26 29.76
N LEU A 54 -56.68 83.28 29.89
CA LEU A 54 -56.53 84.55 29.17
C LEU A 54 -55.26 85.30 29.60
N SER A 55 -54.96 85.34 30.90
CA SER A 55 -53.71 85.92 31.40
C SER A 55 -52.48 85.19 30.85
N GLN A 56 -52.48 83.86 30.87
CA GLN A 56 -51.37 83.06 30.32
C GLN A 56 -51.18 83.29 28.83
N ARG A 57 -52.27 83.39 28.07
CA ARG A 57 -52.23 83.71 26.64
C ARG A 57 -51.58 85.08 26.39
N ASP A 58 -51.94 86.08 27.18
CA ASP A 58 -51.43 87.44 27.03
C ASP A 58 -49.93 87.51 27.40
N ASP A 59 -49.49 86.78 28.42
CA ASP A 59 -48.07 86.65 28.78
C ASP A 59 -47.25 85.99 27.67
N LEU A 60 -47.75 84.88 27.10
CA LEU A 60 -47.12 84.19 25.98
C LEU A 60 -47.07 85.08 24.71
N ALA A 61 -48.13 85.86 24.45
CA ALA A 61 -48.13 86.82 23.35
C ALA A 61 -47.05 87.90 23.54
N ALA A 62 -46.88 88.39 24.77
CA ALA A 62 -45.83 89.36 25.09
C ALA A 62 -44.41 88.77 24.97
N GLU A 63 -44.21 87.49 25.28
CA GLU A 63 -42.92 86.81 25.10
C GLU A 63 -42.61 86.55 23.63
N LEU A 64 -43.60 86.14 22.83
CA LEU A 64 -43.45 86.02 21.38
C LEU A 64 -43.08 87.35 20.73
N GLU A 65 -43.67 88.46 21.18
CA GLU A 65 -43.32 89.77 20.62
C GLU A 65 -41.91 90.22 21.04
N ARG A 66 -41.50 89.94 22.28
CA ARG A 66 -40.12 90.17 22.75
C ARG A 66 -39.09 89.39 21.94
N THR A 67 -39.35 88.11 21.66
CA THR A 67 -38.44 87.25 20.89
C THR A 67 -38.40 87.67 19.41
N ARG A 68 -39.53 88.02 18.80
CA ARG A 68 -39.59 88.58 17.44
C ARG A 68 -38.80 89.88 17.32
N ALA A 69 -38.95 90.78 18.29
CA ALA A 69 -38.17 92.03 18.32
C ALA A 69 -36.66 91.75 18.47
N ALA A 70 -36.27 90.78 19.31
CA ALA A 70 -34.87 90.39 19.46
C ALA A 70 -34.29 89.80 18.16
N LEU A 71 -35.04 88.94 17.49
CA LEU A 71 -34.66 88.33 16.22
C LEU A 71 -34.50 89.38 15.11
N SER A 72 -35.44 90.33 15.03
CA SER A 72 -35.35 91.46 14.09
C SER A 72 -34.10 92.33 14.36
N ARG A 73 -33.78 92.63 15.63
CA ARG A 73 -32.55 93.35 16.01
C ARG A 73 -31.29 92.59 15.62
N LEU A 74 -31.27 91.26 15.80
CA LEU A 74 -30.14 90.42 15.44
C LEU A 74 -29.96 90.36 13.92
N GLN A 75 -31.05 90.21 13.17
CA GLN A 75 -31.06 90.26 11.70
C GLN A 75 -30.56 91.62 11.19
N ALA A 76 -31.05 92.73 11.74
CA ALA A 76 -30.58 94.06 11.36
C ALA A 76 -29.09 94.29 11.69
N ARG A 77 -28.59 93.69 12.78
CA ARG A 77 -27.16 93.72 13.13
C ARG A 77 -26.34 92.89 12.14
N PHE A 78 -26.81 91.70 11.81
CA PHE A 78 -26.18 90.83 10.81
C PHE A 78 -26.13 91.50 9.43
N ASP A 79 -27.27 92.03 8.96
CA ASP A 79 -27.36 92.75 7.69
C ASP A 79 -26.45 93.97 7.67
N ARG A 80 -26.30 94.69 8.79
CA ARG A 80 -25.35 95.80 8.91
C ARG A 80 -23.91 95.32 8.78
N VAL A 81 -23.55 94.21 9.44
CA VAL A 81 -22.22 93.59 9.33
C VAL A 81 -21.95 93.10 7.90
N CYS A 82 -22.97 92.65 7.18
CA CYS A 82 -22.85 92.17 5.81
C CYS A 82 -22.85 93.28 4.75
N ARG A 83 -23.59 94.39 4.96
CA ARG A 83 -23.74 95.48 3.97
C ARG A 83 -22.77 96.64 4.12
N THR A 84 -22.14 96.81 5.29
CA THR A 84 -21.14 97.87 5.48
C THR A 84 -19.83 97.42 4.84
N PRO A 85 -19.20 98.19 3.94
CA PRO A 85 -17.82 97.92 3.53
C PRO A 85 -16.96 97.82 4.78
N PRO A 86 -16.11 96.79 4.95
CA PRO A 86 -15.39 96.60 6.20
C PRO A 86 -14.55 97.84 6.48
N SER A 87 -14.64 98.38 7.71
CA SER A 87 -13.59 99.30 8.15
C SER A 87 -12.25 98.56 8.06
N VAL A 88 -11.17 99.28 7.73
CA VAL A 88 -9.83 98.68 7.55
C VAL A 88 -9.41 97.88 8.80
N ASP A 89 -9.86 98.31 9.98
CA ASP A 89 -9.62 97.62 11.26
C ASP A 89 -10.42 96.30 11.39
N GLY A 90 -11.70 96.27 10.98
CA GLY A 90 -12.53 95.06 11.05
C GLY A 90 -12.16 93.98 10.03
N LEU A 91 -11.50 94.36 8.93
CA LEU A 91 -10.93 93.41 7.98
C LEU A 91 -9.78 92.61 8.60
N THR A 92 -8.92 93.28 9.37
CA THR A 92 -7.76 92.66 10.04
C THR A 92 -8.21 91.61 11.07
N ASP A 93 -9.19 91.93 11.90
CA ASP A 93 -9.75 90.99 12.88
C ASP A 93 -10.43 89.78 12.22
N ARG A 94 -11.14 89.99 11.11
CA ARG A 94 -11.76 88.90 10.35
C ARG A 94 -10.72 87.99 9.69
N LEU A 95 -9.67 88.56 9.11
CA LEU A 95 -8.56 87.78 8.52
C LEU A 95 -7.84 86.97 9.60
N ARG A 96 -7.58 87.56 10.76
CA ARG A 96 -7.01 86.84 11.90
C ARG A 96 -7.88 85.66 12.32
N ARG A 97 -9.19 85.87 12.48
CA ARG A 97 -10.13 84.80 12.85
C ARG A 97 -10.26 83.71 11.78
N MET A 98 -10.16 84.08 10.51
CA MET A 98 -10.14 83.11 9.39
C MET A 98 -8.86 82.28 9.38
N VAL A 99 -7.71 82.88 9.69
CA VAL A 99 -6.45 82.17 9.83
C VAL A 99 -6.48 81.24 11.04
N GLU A 100 -6.99 81.69 12.18
CA GLU A 100 -7.18 80.86 13.38
C GLU A 100 -8.09 79.66 13.05
N LEU A 101 -9.24 79.89 12.39
CA LEU A 101 -10.13 78.80 11.97
C LEU A 101 -9.47 77.84 10.96
N ALA A 102 -8.71 78.35 10.00
CA ALA A 102 -8.00 77.52 9.04
C ALA A 102 -6.87 76.69 9.69
N GLN A 103 -6.22 77.23 10.72
CA GLN A 103 -5.23 76.51 11.52
C GLN A 103 -5.89 75.41 12.35
N ASP A 104 -7.03 75.69 12.97
CA ASP A 104 -7.83 74.70 13.69
C ASP A 104 -8.29 73.58 12.76
N GLU A 105 -8.84 73.93 11.58
CA GLU A 105 -9.28 72.95 10.57
C GLU A 105 -8.11 72.11 10.04
N ALA A 106 -6.95 72.73 9.77
CA ALA A 106 -5.74 71.99 9.40
C ALA A 106 -5.26 71.05 10.52
N GLY A 107 -5.36 71.50 11.78
CA GLY A 107 -5.10 70.68 12.97
C GLY A 107 -6.03 69.47 13.04
N GLU A 108 -7.33 69.66 12.81
CA GLU A 108 -8.29 68.57 12.78
C GLU A 108 -8.05 67.59 11.62
N ILE A 109 -7.77 68.08 10.42
CA ILE A 109 -7.48 67.23 9.26
C ILE A 109 -6.24 66.39 9.52
N THR A 110 -5.17 66.99 10.05
CA THR A 110 -3.94 66.26 10.37
C THR A 110 -4.14 65.26 11.51
N ALA A 111 -4.93 65.60 12.53
CA ALA A 111 -5.29 64.67 13.61
C ALA A 111 -6.09 63.48 13.06
N ARG A 112 -7.14 63.73 12.26
CA ARG A 112 -7.95 62.69 11.61
C ARG A 112 -7.10 61.81 10.69
N ALA A 113 -6.20 62.40 9.90
CA ALA A 113 -5.30 61.67 9.02
C ALA A 113 -4.32 60.78 9.80
N ARG A 114 -3.78 61.26 10.93
CA ARG A 114 -2.90 60.47 11.80
C ARG A 114 -3.63 59.29 12.42
N THR A 115 -4.80 59.51 13.01
CA THR A 115 -5.61 58.42 13.57
C THR A 115 -6.01 57.39 12.51
N ALA A 116 -6.39 57.85 11.31
CA ALA A 116 -6.68 56.94 10.21
C ALA A 116 -5.46 56.11 9.79
N ALA A 117 -4.28 56.72 9.70
CA ALA A 117 -3.04 56.04 9.37
C ALA A 117 -2.63 55.02 10.45
N GLU A 118 -2.74 55.38 11.73
CA GLU A 118 -2.47 54.49 12.87
C GLU A 118 -3.41 53.28 12.86
N ASN A 119 -4.71 53.50 12.63
CA ASN A 119 -5.69 52.42 12.54
C ASN A 119 -5.42 51.50 11.36
N GLN A 120 -5.10 52.05 10.19
CA GLN A 120 -4.73 51.27 9.00
C GLN A 120 -3.45 50.46 9.24
N TRP A 121 -2.45 51.06 9.89
CA TRP A 121 -1.20 50.40 10.24
C TRP A 121 -1.41 49.27 11.24
N ALA A 122 -2.22 49.49 12.28
CA ALA A 122 -2.59 48.45 13.24
C ALA A 122 -3.31 47.28 12.55
N ALA A 123 -4.33 47.58 11.72
CA ALA A 123 -5.06 46.56 10.96
C ALA A 123 -4.15 45.77 10.01
N ALA A 124 -3.20 46.45 9.33
CA ALA A 124 -2.23 45.80 8.45
C ALA A 124 -1.28 44.87 9.22
N GLN A 125 -0.80 45.31 10.40
CA GLN A 125 0.06 44.48 11.26
C GLN A 125 -0.68 43.26 11.79
N GLU A 126 -1.93 43.41 12.21
CA GLU A 126 -2.78 42.30 12.66
C GLU A 126 -3.02 41.30 11.53
N ALA A 127 -3.40 41.78 10.33
CA ALA A 127 -3.58 40.92 9.17
C ALA A 127 -2.29 40.17 8.80
N ALA A 128 -1.15 40.85 8.80
CA ALA A 128 0.16 40.23 8.57
C ALA A 128 0.54 39.22 9.67
N GLY A 129 0.17 39.50 10.93
CA GLY A 129 0.35 38.58 12.05
C GLY A 129 -0.50 37.31 11.91
N GLN A 130 -1.77 37.46 11.56
CA GLN A 130 -2.69 36.34 11.31
C GLN A 130 -2.21 35.48 10.13
N LEU A 131 -1.77 36.09 9.03
CA LEU A 131 -1.23 35.35 7.89
C LEU A 131 0.03 34.56 8.27
N ARG A 132 0.95 35.18 9.02
CA ARG A 132 2.15 34.50 9.55
C ARG A 132 1.78 33.33 10.46
N ALA A 133 0.83 33.51 11.38
CA ALA A 133 0.38 32.45 12.28
C ALA A 133 -0.23 31.27 11.50
N ARG A 134 -1.07 31.54 10.49
CA ARG A 134 -1.63 30.51 9.60
C ARG A 134 -0.52 29.79 8.83
N HIS A 135 0.44 30.52 8.27
CA HIS A 135 1.55 29.93 7.53
C HIS A 135 2.42 29.03 8.41
N LEU A 136 2.76 29.47 9.62
CA LEU A 136 3.50 28.64 10.58
C LEU A 136 2.71 27.38 10.98
N THR A 137 1.39 27.46 11.08
CA THR A 137 0.54 26.30 11.36
C THR A 137 0.59 25.30 10.19
N LEU A 138 0.44 25.78 8.95
CA LEU A 138 0.56 24.94 7.76
C LEU A 138 1.94 24.30 7.61
N LEU A 139 3.02 25.03 7.91
CA LEU A 139 4.38 24.47 7.91
C LEU A 139 4.52 23.35 8.94
N ARG A 140 4.01 23.53 10.16
CA ARG A 140 4.02 22.48 11.18
C ARG A 140 3.22 21.25 10.77
N GLU A 141 2.06 21.44 10.12
CA GLU A 141 1.27 20.32 9.60
C GLU A 141 2.01 19.56 8.49
N LEU A 142 2.71 20.27 7.60
CA LEU A 142 3.54 19.65 6.57
C LEU A 142 4.72 18.89 7.17
N ASP A 143 5.41 19.46 8.15
CA ASP A 143 6.51 18.80 8.86
C ASP A 143 6.02 17.55 9.60
N HIS A 144 4.84 17.62 10.22
CA HIS A 144 4.22 16.48 10.88
C HIS A 144 3.90 15.36 9.89
N ARG A 145 3.19 15.67 8.80
CA ARG A 145 2.88 14.70 7.74
C ARG A 145 4.13 14.09 7.12
N ARG A 146 5.19 14.89 6.91
CA ARG A 146 6.47 14.39 6.43
C ARG A 146 7.09 13.40 7.41
N ALA A 147 7.10 13.71 8.70
CA ALA A 147 7.63 12.82 9.73
C ALA A 147 6.84 11.50 9.83
N GLU A 148 5.51 11.54 9.66
CA GLU A 148 4.65 10.35 9.60
C GLU A 148 4.98 9.48 8.38
N LEU A 149 5.00 10.06 7.18
CA LEU A 149 5.35 9.33 5.95
C LEU A 149 6.75 8.72 6.01
N GLU A 150 7.72 9.44 6.59
CA GLU A 150 9.07 8.91 6.79
C GLU A 150 9.08 7.73 7.78
N ARG A 151 8.25 7.74 8.83
CA ARG A 151 8.11 6.61 9.76
C ARG A 151 7.47 5.42 9.06
N GLU A 152 6.33 5.62 8.40
CA GLU A 152 5.64 4.58 7.65
C GLU A 152 6.54 3.93 6.59
N HIS A 153 7.32 4.75 5.87
CA HIS A 153 8.28 4.26 4.90
C HIS A 153 9.40 3.44 5.53
N ARG A 154 9.98 3.91 6.65
CA ARG A 154 10.99 3.15 7.39
C ARG A 154 10.43 1.82 7.89
N ASP A 155 9.21 1.82 8.42
CA ASP A 155 8.54 0.62 8.92
C ASP A 155 8.24 -0.38 7.80
N LEU A 156 7.76 0.11 6.65
CA LEU A 156 7.54 -0.72 5.46
C LEU A 156 8.85 -1.33 4.98
N LEU A 157 9.93 -0.54 4.87
CA LEU A 157 11.24 -1.04 4.48
C LEU A 157 11.81 -2.05 5.48
N ALA A 158 11.59 -1.84 6.78
CA ALA A 158 12.03 -2.79 7.80
C ALA A 158 11.26 -4.12 7.68
N ARG A 159 9.94 -4.06 7.48
CA ARG A 159 9.11 -5.26 7.25
C ARG A 159 9.52 -6.00 5.99
N THR A 160 9.67 -5.30 4.86
CA THR A 160 10.06 -5.96 3.60
C THR A 160 11.45 -6.57 3.67
N ARG A 161 12.40 -5.92 4.37
CA ARG A 161 13.72 -6.53 4.63
C ARG A 161 13.60 -7.80 5.46
N ALA A 162 12.84 -7.77 6.55
CA ALA A 162 12.62 -8.94 7.39
C ALA A 162 11.93 -10.08 6.62
N ASP A 163 10.95 -9.76 5.77
CA ASP A 163 10.25 -10.74 4.94
C ASP A 163 11.19 -11.37 3.90
N VAL A 164 12.04 -10.57 3.25
CA VAL A 164 13.04 -11.05 2.29
C VAL A 164 14.08 -11.92 2.99
N GLU A 165 14.56 -11.52 4.17
CA GLU A 165 15.47 -12.32 5.00
C GLU A 165 14.82 -13.64 5.43
N ALA A 166 13.55 -13.63 5.84
CA ALA A 166 12.81 -14.83 6.19
C ALA A 166 12.62 -15.76 4.98
N LEU A 167 12.21 -15.21 3.83
CA LEU A 167 12.02 -15.99 2.61
C LEU A 167 13.33 -16.58 2.09
N THR A 168 14.43 -15.81 2.12
CA THR A 168 15.75 -16.29 1.67
C THR A 168 16.28 -17.37 2.61
N THR A 169 16.17 -17.20 3.93
CA THR A 169 16.58 -18.23 4.90
C THR A 169 15.75 -19.51 4.76
N GLN A 170 14.44 -19.39 4.57
CA GLN A 170 13.56 -20.54 4.29
C GLN A 170 13.96 -21.25 2.99
N ALA A 171 14.15 -20.52 1.89
CA ALA A 171 14.55 -21.10 0.61
C ALA A 171 15.91 -21.82 0.69
N HIS A 172 16.87 -21.26 1.44
CA HIS A 172 18.15 -21.91 1.70
C HIS A 172 17.99 -23.20 2.51
N ALA A 173 17.14 -23.20 3.55
CA ALA A 173 16.86 -24.38 4.36
C ALA A 173 16.18 -25.50 3.54
N GLU A 174 15.18 -25.15 2.73
CA GLU A 174 14.50 -26.09 1.84
C GLU A 174 15.46 -26.68 0.81
N ARG A 175 16.30 -25.84 0.18
CA ARG A 175 17.35 -26.32 -0.74
C ARG A 175 18.29 -27.30 -0.05
N ALA A 176 18.80 -26.96 1.13
CA ALA A 176 19.72 -27.85 1.87
C ALA A 176 19.04 -29.17 2.26
N ALA A 177 17.75 -29.15 2.60
CA ALA A 177 16.97 -30.35 2.89
C ALA A 177 16.81 -31.24 1.65
N LEU A 178 16.47 -30.65 0.50
CA LEU A 178 16.36 -31.36 -0.78
C LEU A 178 17.70 -31.93 -1.24
N ASP A 179 18.80 -31.18 -1.10
CA ASP A 179 20.14 -31.64 -1.43
C ASP A 179 20.55 -32.83 -0.54
N THR A 180 20.24 -32.77 0.75
CA THR A 180 20.46 -33.87 1.70
C THR A 180 19.62 -35.10 1.32
N GLN A 181 18.35 -34.92 0.96
CA GLN A 181 17.46 -36.00 0.54
C GLN A 181 17.95 -36.65 -0.76
N ALA A 182 18.36 -35.84 -1.74
CA ALA A 182 18.91 -36.31 -3.00
C ALA A 182 20.23 -37.07 -2.79
N ALA A 183 21.13 -36.58 -1.93
CA ALA A 183 22.35 -37.28 -1.55
C ALA A 183 22.06 -38.65 -0.91
N ARG A 184 21.10 -38.71 0.03
CA ARG A 184 20.67 -39.98 0.66
C ARG A 184 20.10 -40.96 -0.36
N ARG A 185 19.26 -40.49 -1.29
CA ARG A 185 18.71 -41.33 -2.37
C ARG A 185 19.81 -41.86 -3.28
N ARG A 186 20.74 -41.00 -3.73
CA ARG A 186 21.90 -41.43 -4.53
C ARG A 186 22.74 -42.48 -3.81
N ALA A 187 23.03 -42.29 -2.52
CA ALA A 187 23.78 -43.25 -1.71
C ALA A 187 23.02 -44.57 -1.47
N ALA A 188 21.68 -44.55 -1.40
CA ALA A 188 20.89 -45.77 -1.31
C ALA A 188 20.94 -46.55 -2.62
N ILE A 189 20.68 -45.87 -3.74
CA ILE A 189 20.73 -46.43 -5.09
C ILE A 189 22.11 -47.04 -5.37
N GLU A 190 23.19 -46.31 -5.06
CA GLU A 190 24.57 -46.80 -5.25
C GLU A 190 24.83 -48.08 -4.44
N ARG A 191 24.43 -48.12 -3.16
CA ARG A 191 24.61 -49.32 -2.32
C ARG A 191 23.82 -50.52 -2.85
N ASP A 192 22.62 -50.29 -3.36
CA ASP A 192 21.77 -51.35 -3.91
C ASP A 192 22.34 -51.87 -5.23
N PHE A 193 22.81 -50.99 -6.11
CA PHE A 193 23.53 -51.37 -7.34
C PHE A 193 24.81 -52.15 -7.03
N GLN A 194 25.61 -51.72 -6.06
CA GLN A 194 26.80 -52.45 -5.64
C GLN A 194 26.46 -53.86 -5.14
N ARG A 195 25.37 -54.00 -4.37
CA ARG A 195 24.87 -55.32 -3.93
C ARG A 195 24.45 -56.20 -5.10
N ASP A 196 23.68 -55.67 -6.05
CA ASP A 196 23.27 -56.41 -7.25
C ASP A 196 24.48 -56.84 -8.09
N LEU A 197 25.43 -55.93 -8.31
CA LEU A 197 26.65 -56.21 -9.08
C LEU A 197 27.52 -57.26 -8.40
N GLN A 198 27.67 -57.21 -7.07
CA GLN A 198 28.36 -58.25 -6.31
C GLN A 198 27.64 -59.60 -6.38
N SER A 199 26.31 -59.62 -6.29
CA SER A 199 25.51 -60.83 -6.42
C SER A 199 25.66 -61.46 -7.81
N ARG A 200 25.55 -60.65 -8.88
CA ARG A 200 25.74 -61.10 -10.28
C ARG A 200 27.15 -61.59 -10.53
N ARG A 201 28.16 -60.89 -10.00
CA ARG A 201 29.56 -61.32 -10.09
C ARG A 201 29.77 -62.66 -9.39
N ALA A 202 29.25 -62.83 -8.18
CA ALA A 202 29.35 -64.09 -7.45
C ALA A 202 28.61 -65.24 -8.17
N ALA A 203 27.45 -64.99 -8.78
CA ALA A 203 26.76 -65.95 -9.62
C ALA A 203 27.61 -66.35 -10.85
N ALA A 204 28.10 -65.36 -11.62
CA ALA A 204 28.95 -65.62 -12.78
C ALA A 204 30.25 -66.38 -12.41
N GLU A 205 30.86 -66.05 -11.26
CA GLU A 205 32.03 -66.78 -10.74
C GLU A 205 31.70 -68.24 -10.39
N ARG A 206 30.50 -68.52 -9.86
CA ARG A 206 30.03 -69.90 -9.63
C ARG A 206 29.80 -70.64 -10.95
N ASP A 207 29.12 -70.02 -11.91
CA ASP A 207 28.85 -70.63 -13.22
C ASP A 207 30.17 -70.98 -13.94
N ILE A 208 31.16 -70.07 -13.91
CA ILE A 208 32.50 -70.32 -14.45
C ILE A 208 33.21 -71.45 -13.70
N ALA A 209 33.09 -71.51 -12.37
CA ALA A 209 33.69 -72.57 -11.58
C ALA A 209 33.05 -73.93 -11.87
N GLU A 210 31.73 -73.98 -12.03
CA GLU A 210 30.97 -75.18 -12.41
C GLU A 210 31.37 -75.66 -13.80
N LEU A 211 31.36 -74.77 -14.81
CA LEU A 211 31.83 -75.07 -16.17
C LEU A 211 33.28 -75.57 -16.20
N ARG A 212 34.15 -74.99 -15.37
CA ARG A 212 35.55 -75.45 -15.26
C ARG A 212 35.64 -76.82 -14.58
N ALA A 213 34.80 -77.09 -13.59
CA ALA A 213 34.78 -78.38 -12.89
C ALA A 213 34.25 -79.49 -13.81
N THR A 214 33.17 -79.24 -14.55
CA THR A 214 32.64 -80.19 -15.53
C THR A 214 33.64 -80.46 -16.65
N ALA A 215 34.21 -79.41 -17.25
CA ALA A 215 35.23 -79.56 -18.30
C ALA A 215 36.48 -80.33 -17.80
N ARG A 216 36.90 -80.12 -16.55
CA ARG A 216 37.99 -80.90 -15.93
C ARG A 216 37.61 -82.36 -15.74
N ALA A 217 36.41 -82.64 -15.22
CA ALA A 217 35.94 -84.00 -15.02
C ALA A 217 35.82 -84.77 -16.35
N GLU A 218 35.34 -84.12 -17.40
CA GLU A 218 35.29 -84.68 -18.75
C GLU A 218 36.70 -84.94 -19.31
N ALA A 219 37.62 -83.98 -19.16
CA ALA A 219 39.01 -84.16 -19.58
C ALA A 219 39.70 -85.31 -18.82
N ASP A 220 39.49 -85.41 -17.51
CA ASP A 220 40.01 -86.49 -16.68
C ASP A 220 39.42 -87.86 -17.09
N ALA A 221 38.12 -87.91 -17.42
CA ALA A 221 37.46 -89.10 -17.94
C ALA A 221 38.06 -89.51 -19.29
N MET A 222 38.20 -88.58 -20.25
CA MET A 222 38.84 -88.85 -21.55
C MET A 222 40.29 -89.32 -21.40
N LEU A 223 41.06 -88.71 -20.49
CA LEU A 223 42.43 -89.15 -20.20
C LEU A 223 42.45 -90.55 -19.59
N SER A 224 41.50 -90.90 -18.73
CA SER A 224 41.40 -92.23 -18.14
C SER A 224 41.03 -93.29 -19.19
N GLU A 225 40.09 -92.98 -20.09
CA GLU A 225 39.68 -93.84 -21.19
C GLU A 225 40.82 -94.03 -22.20
N ALA A 226 41.51 -92.95 -22.59
CA ALA A 226 42.68 -93.03 -23.45
C ALA A 226 43.81 -93.86 -22.81
N ARG A 227 44.05 -93.72 -21.50
CA ARG A 227 45.01 -94.55 -20.76
C ARG A 227 44.60 -96.03 -20.78
N GLN A 228 43.32 -96.33 -20.57
CA GLN A 228 42.80 -97.71 -20.65
C GLN A 228 42.97 -98.27 -22.06
N ALA A 229 42.65 -97.51 -23.11
CA ALA A 229 42.85 -97.93 -24.50
C ALA A 229 44.34 -98.19 -24.82
N VAL A 230 45.26 -97.33 -24.35
CA VAL A 230 46.71 -97.56 -24.48
C VAL A 230 47.14 -98.82 -23.73
N GLN A 231 46.62 -99.08 -22.54
CA GLN A 231 46.89 -100.32 -21.80
C GLN A 231 46.38 -101.55 -22.55
N GLN A 232 45.19 -101.49 -23.15
CA GLN A 232 44.65 -102.57 -23.99
C GLN A 232 45.51 -102.79 -25.24
N LEU A 233 45.95 -101.73 -25.92
CA LEU A 233 46.86 -101.84 -27.06
C LEU A 233 48.20 -102.46 -26.66
N HIS A 234 48.74 -102.10 -25.48
CA HIS A 234 49.93 -102.75 -24.93
C HIS A 234 49.68 -104.23 -24.65
N HIS A 235 48.54 -104.60 -24.06
CA HIS A 235 48.19 -105.99 -23.81
C HIS A 235 48.08 -106.80 -25.11
N ILE A 236 47.35 -106.29 -26.11
CA ILE A 236 47.25 -106.91 -27.44
C ILE A 236 48.62 -107.03 -28.09
N ARG A 237 49.46 -105.98 -28.03
CA ARG A 237 50.83 -106.04 -28.55
C ARG A 237 51.62 -107.14 -27.85
N ASP A 238 51.53 -107.23 -26.53
CA ASP A 238 52.27 -108.22 -25.75
C ASP A 238 51.77 -109.64 -26.06
N ASP A 239 50.47 -109.84 -26.24
CA ASP A 239 49.86 -111.10 -26.70
C ASP A 239 50.30 -111.46 -28.13
N VAL A 240 50.31 -110.50 -29.07
CA VAL A 240 50.80 -110.72 -30.45
C VAL A 240 52.29 -111.02 -30.43
N LEU A 241 53.08 -110.35 -29.60
CA LEU A 241 54.50 -110.67 -29.42
C LEU A 241 54.69 -112.07 -28.82
N ALA A 242 53.82 -112.50 -27.90
CA ALA A 242 53.81 -113.86 -27.39
C ALA A 242 53.44 -114.87 -28.49
N GLN A 243 52.37 -114.64 -29.25
CA GLN A 243 51.97 -115.47 -30.38
C GLN A 243 53.05 -115.52 -31.47
N LEU A 244 53.76 -114.43 -31.76
CA LEU A 244 54.88 -114.41 -32.69
C LEU A 244 56.07 -115.22 -32.13
N ARG A 245 56.33 -115.18 -30.83
CA ARG A 245 57.34 -116.05 -30.19
C ARG A 245 56.93 -117.51 -30.25
N ASP A 246 55.67 -117.82 -30.01
CA ASP A 246 55.12 -119.18 -30.08
C ASP A 246 55.12 -119.68 -31.53
N ALA A 247 54.78 -118.84 -32.50
CA ALA A 247 54.88 -119.14 -33.93
C ALA A 247 56.33 -119.28 -34.38
N GLN A 248 57.26 -118.45 -33.88
CA GLN A 248 58.70 -118.64 -34.11
C GLN A 248 59.21 -119.93 -33.45
N ALA A 249 58.71 -120.33 -32.29
CA ALA A 249 59.04 -121.59 -31.65
C ALA A 249 58.49 -122.77 -32.46
N LEU A 250 57.24 -122.71 -32.94
CA LEU A 250 56.64 -123.71 -33.82
C LEU A 250 57.33 -123.77 -35.20
N VAL A 251 57.77 -122.65 -35.76
CA VAL A 251 58.59 -122.61 -36.97
C VAL A 251 59.98 -123.15 -36.71
N ALA A 252 60.59 -122.89 -35.55
CA ALA A 252 61.85 -123.51 -35.14
C ALA A 252 61.70 -125.02 -34.85
N GLU A 253 60.50 -125.47 -34.47
CA GLU A 253 60.15 -126.88 -34.23
C GLU A 253 59.71 -127.60 -35.52
N ALA A 254 59.21 -126.87 -36.54
CA ALA A 254 58.87 -127.36 -37.87
C ALA A 254 60.01 -127.23 -38.90
N LEU A 255 61.01 -126.35 -38.65
CA LEU A 255 62.21 -126.20 -39.47
C LEU A 255 63.04 -127.49 -39.64
N PRO A 256 63.13 -128.41 -38.65
CA PRO A 256 63.78 -129.70 -38.86
C PRO A 256 62.88 -130.74 -39.53
N LEU A 257 61.60 -130.43 -39.82
CA LEU A 257 60.63 -131.35 -40.44
C LEU A 257 60.29 -131.01 -41.92
N LEU A 258 60.71 -129.84 -42.42
CA LEU A 258 60.49 -129.35 -43.79
C LEU A 258 61.79 -129.11 -44.58
N ALA A 259 62.94 -129.56 -44.05
CA ALA A 259 64.23 -129.50 -44.74
C ALA A 259 64.53 -130.74 -45.60
N GLU A 260 63.54 -131.62 -45.80
CA GLU A 260 63.56 -132.70 -46.78
C GLU A 260 62.36 -132.50 -47.72
N ASP A 261 62.63 -131.86 -48.87
CA ASP A 261 61.92 -131.92 -50.15
C ASP A 261 61.61 -130.55 -50.80
N THR A 262 62.15 -130.42 -52.02
CA THR A 262 61.84 -129.46 -53.10
C THR A 262 62.27 -128.00 -52.85
N ASP A 263 63.23 -127.41 -53.58
CA ASP A 263 63.42 -127.32 -55.03
C ASP A 263 62.20 -126.76 -55.80
N ASN A 264 62.32 -125.46 -56.13
CA ASN A 264 61.85 -124.79 -57.35
C ASN A 264 60.59 -123.87 -57.30
N ALA A 265 60.79 -122.72 -57.97
CA ALA A 265 59.83 -121.87 -58.70
C ALA A 265 58.96 -120.81 -57.98
N ALA A 266 59.37 -119.55 -58.22
CA ALA A 266 58.64 -118.57 -59.04
C ALA A 266 57.68 -117.51 -58.42
N GLU A 267 57.89 -116.29 -58.95
CA GLU A 267 56.95 -115.21 -59.27
C GLU A 267 56.59 -114.10 -58.27
N ALA A 268 57.02 -112.88 -58.65
CA ALA A 268 56.51 -111.58 -58.22
C ALA A 268 55.08 -111.34 -58.76
N PRO A 269 54.32 -110.34 -58.26
CA PRO A 269 54.44 -109.01 -58.85
C PRO A 269 54.25 -107.80 -57.90
N THR A 270 54.70 -106.67 -58.42
CA THR A 270 54.50 -105.27 -58.04
C THR A 270 53.07 -104.77 -58.21
N LEU A 271 52.59 -103.84 -57.37
CA LEU A 271 51.81 -102.62 -57.75
C LEU A 271 51.88 -101.58 -56.58
N THR A 272 52.59 -100.45 -56.69
CA THR A 272 52.17 -99.09 -57.14
C THR A 272 51.02 -98.42 -56.36
N GLY A 273 51.28 -97.22 -55.82
CA GLY A 273 50.22 -96.26 -55.46
C GLY A 273 50.59 -95.15 -54.46
N VAL A 274 51.41 -94.18 -54.87
CA VAL A 274 51.47 -92.82 -54.28
C VAL A 274 50.75 -91.87 -55.26
N PRO A 275 49.84 -91.00 -54.80
CA PRO A 275 50.11 -89.54 -54.79
C PRO A 275 49.54 -88.86 -53.51
N ALA A 276 50.28 -88.03 -52.78
CA ALA A 276 50.67 -86.63 -53.04
C ALA A 276 49.61 -85.58 -52.58
N PRO A 277 50.06 -84.40 -52.10
CA PRO A 277 49.33 -83.49 -51.21
C PRO A 277 48.58 -82.37 -51.97
N VAL A 278 47.66 -81.67 -51.29
CA VAL A 278 47.10 -80.41 -51.80
C VAL A 278 47.11 -79.35 -50.70
N SER A 279 47.98 -78.36 -50.88
CA SER A 279 47.97 -77.05 -50.24
C SER A 279 46.69 -76.29 -50.60
N ALA A 280 46.16 -75.49 -49.67
CA ALA A 280 45.70 -74.11 -49.97
C ALA A 280 45.26 -73.40 -48.68
N LEU A 281 46.05 -72.42 -48.25
CA LEU A 281 45.51 -71.19 -47.65
C LEU A 281 45.23 -70.23 -48.81
N PRO A 282 44.15 -69.44 -48.78
CA PRO A 282 44.39 -68.01 -48.58
C PRO A 282 43.33 -67.27 -47.74
N ALA A 283 43.85 -66.33 -46.95
CA ALA A 283 43.44 -64.95 -46.66
C ALA A 283 42.05 -64.60 -46.06
N PRO A 284 42.01 -63.59 -45.16
CA PRO A 284 40.80 -63.03 -44.55
C PRO A 284 40.18 -61.89 -45.39
N PRO A 285 38.97 -61.43 -45.02
CA PRO A 285 38.65 -60.00 -45.11
C PRO A 285 38.03 -59.42 -43.82
N ASP A 286 38.62 -58.31 -43.35
CA ASP A 286 37.95 -57.20 -42.62
C ASP A 286 36.85 -56.56 -43.52
N PRO A 287 35.93 -55.63 -43.11
CA PRO A 287 36.03 -54.64 -42.02
C PRO A 287 34.70 -54.24 -41.31
N ASP A 288 34.83 -53.28 -40.38
CA ASP A 288 33.79 -52.42 -39.80
C ASP A 288 32.66 -51.98 -40.75
N ALA A 289 31.40 -52.04 -40.28
CA ALA A 289 30.35 -51.09 -40.63
C ALA A 289 29.11 -51.17 -39.69
N GLY A 290 28.80 -50.04 -39.02
CA GLY A 290 27.46 -49.66 -38.57
C GLY A 290 27.07 -50.11 -37.14
N THR A 291 26.73 -49.24 -36.19
CA THR A 291 25.95 -48.00 -36.32
C THR A 291 26.23 -47.08 -35.14
N ALA A 292 26.65 -45.86 -35.43
CA ALA A 292 26.33 -44.70 -34.61
C ALA A 292 24.99 -44.16 -35.09
N THR A 293 23.98 -44.10 -34.21
CA THR A 293 22.90 -43.09 -34.16
C THR A 293 22.09 -43.28 -32.88
N ALA A 294 21.96 -42.20 -32.09
CA ALA A 294 20.93 -41.88 -31.08
C ALA A 294 21.44 -41.61 -29.65
N ALA A 295 21.96 -40.39 -29.45
CA ALA A 295 21.57 -39.46 -28.37
C ALA A 295 22.25 -38.10 -28.62
#